data_AF-A0A7V9UG35-F1
#
_entry.id   AF-A0A7V9UG35-F1
#
_cell.length_a   1.000
_cell.length_b   1.000
_cell.length_c   1.000
_cell.angle_alpha   90.00
_cell.angle_beta   90.00
_cell.angle_gamma   90.00
#
_symmetry.space_group_name_H-M   'P 1'
#
loop_
_entity.id
_entity.type
_entity.pdbx_description
1 polymer ?
#
loop_
_entity_poly.entity_id
_entity_poly.type
_entity_poly.pdbx_seq_one_letter_code
_entity_poly.pdbx_strand_id
1 'polypeptide(L)'
;MDQFWEEFETGEIHFRDKWQFELKSEFFPLPNRASSEYTQEFYIFIPNSLRINSQTYSKDEFYQAQTSLIRFKTPEISFQDLLKPTNSFSPLIKLQELGVSLSTAVDSTAVEGELKLFANIFRSSLRRQVYPIMLRLENANSDETYMTCKKEIEELFAQMDAVLLKYEEVKAQFLTYPHWQNSQYIFEYVE
;
A
#
# COMPACT_ATOMS: atom_id res chain seq x y z
N MET A 1 12.86 17.66 -24.97
CA MET A 1 12.81 18.60 -23.83
C MET A 1 11.56 18.35 -23.00
N ASP A 2 10.45 17.90 -23.63
CA ASP A 2 9.18 17.62 -22.93
C ASP A 2 9.23 16.38 -22.02
N GLN A 3 9.99 15.34 -22.37
CA GLN A 3 10.17 14.13 -21.55
C GLN A 3 10.86 14.37 -20.19
N PHE A 4 11.66 15.44 -20.08
CA PHE A 4 12.31 15.84 -18.82
C PHE A 4 11.34 16.53 -17.85
N TRP A 5 10.32 17.21 -18.39
CA TRP A 5 9.30 17.91 -17.59
C TRP A 5 8.19 16.96 -17.14
N GLU A 6 7.86 15.93 -17.94
CA GLU A 6 6.94 14.85 -17.51
C GLU A 6 7.46 14.08 -16.28
N GLU A 7 8.78 13.95 -16.11
CA GLU A 7 9.37 13.35 -14.88
C GLU A 7 9.22 14.27 -13.65
N PHE A 8 9.10 15.59 -13.83
CA PHE A 8 8.82 16.54 -12.75
C PHE A 8 7.32 16.67 -12.43
N GLU A 9 6.42 16.23 -13.32
CA GLU A 9 4.97 16.32 -13.11
C GLU A 9 4.40 15.34 -12.06
N THR A 10 5.20 14.44 -11.51
CA THR A 10 4.69 13.47 -10.50
C THR A 10 5.44 13.51 -9.18
N GLY A 11 5.51 14.71 -8.59
CA GLY A 11 5.71 14.87 -7.15
C GLY A 11 4.49 15.56 -6.54
N GLU A 12 3.55 14.81 -5.97
CA GLU A 12 2.45 15.41 -5.21
C GLU A 12 3.03 16.17 -4.01
N ILE A 13 2.95 17.50 -4.03
CA ILE A 13 3.15 18.32 -2.84
C ILE A 13 1.85 18.29 -2.05
N HIS A 14 1.90 17.71 -0.85
CA HIS A 14 0.75 17.65 0.04
C HIS A 14 0.96 18.55 1.25
N PHE A 15 0.09 19.55 1.44
CA PHE A 15 0.07 20.33 2.66
C PHE A 15 -0.57 19.49 3.77
N ARG A 16 0.25 19.04 4.72
CA ARG A 16 -0.20 18.25 5.87
C ARG A 16 -0.95 19.14 6.85
N ASP A 17 -0.42 20.33 7.10
CA ASP A 17 -1.02 21.35 7.95
C ASP A 17 -0.49 22.75 7.59
N LYS A 18 -0.69 23.73 8.50
CA LYS A 18 -0.28 25.12 8.30
C LYS A 18 1.25 25.33 8.29
N TRP A 19 2.03 24.35 8.76
CA TRP A 19 3.46 24.45 9.01
C TRP A 19 4.27 23.40 8.26
N GLN A 20 3.62 22.35 7.76
CA GLN A 20 4.30 21.21 7.14
C GLN A 20 3.73 20.92 5.75
N PHE A 21 4.63 20.67 4.81
CA PHE A 21 4.32 20.08 3.53
C PHE A 21 5.12 18.79 3.36
N GLU A 22 4.56 17.86 2.61
CA GLU A 22 5.17 16.58 2.27
C GLU A 22 5.46 16.54 0.78
N LEU A 23 6.66 16.10 0.43
CA LEU A 23 7.07 15.84 -0.94
C LEU A 23 7.13 14.33 -1.13
N LYS A 24 6.29 13.79 -2.00
CA LYS A 24 6.37 12.38 -2.39
C LYS A 24 7.22 12.26 -3.64
N SER A 25 8.19 11.36 -3.60
CA SER A 25 8.97 10.98 -4.77
C SER A 25 9.01 9.46 -4.85
N GLU A 26 8.86 8.94 -6.07
CA GLU A 26 8.96 7.51 -6.36
C GLU A 26 10.37 7.19 -6.89
N PHE A 27 10.94 6.08 -6.41
CA PHE A 27 12.20 5.54 -6.93
C PHE A 27 12.02 4.04 -7.19
N PHE A 28 12.56 3.60 -8.33
CA PHE A 28 12.43 2.22 -8.79
C PHE A 28 13.80 1.55 -8.76
N PRO A 29 13.97 0.43 -8.03
CA PRO A 29 15.26 -0.25 -7.97
C PRO A 29 15.76 -0.59 -9.38
N LEU A 30 17.04 -0.32 -9.64
CA LEU A 30 17.64 -0.62 -10.94
C LEU A 30 17.74 -2.14 -11.14
N PRO A 31 17.19 -2.71 -12.23
CA PRO A 31 17.29 -4.13 -12.51
C PRO A 31 18.76 -4.57 -12.53
N ASN A 32 19.03 -5.76 -12.00
CA ASN A 32 20.37 -6.39 -11.99
C ASN A 32 21.44 -5.62 -11.19
N ARG A 33 21.05 -4.71 -10.29
CA ARG A 33 21.99 -4.09 -9.33
C ARG A 33 21.64 -4.49 -7.91
N ALA A 34 22.67 -4.82 -7.13
CA ALA A 34 22.52 -5.13 -5.71
C ALA A 34 22.17 -3.88 -4.86
N SER A 35 22.56 -2.69 -5.32
CA SER A 35 22.25 -1.41 -4.70
C SER A 35 21.92 -0.37 -5.77
N SER A 36 21.03 0.55 -5.43
CA SER A 36 20.69 1.71 -6.27
C SER A 36 20.92 2.98 -5.46
N GLU A 37 21.59 3.95 -6.07
CA GLU A 37 21.86 5.26 -5.48
C GLU A 37 21.12 6.32 -6.31
N TYR A 38 20.37 7.19 -5.64
CA TYR A 38 19.61 8.27 -6.27
C TYR A 38 19.99 9.57 -5.57
N THR A 39 20.24 10.61 -6.36
CA THR A 39 20.42 11.98 -5.87
C THR A 39 19.17 12.77 -6.21
N GLN A 40 18.59 13.44 -5.21
CA GLN A 40 17.45 14.34 -5.38
C GLN A 40 17.87 15.75 -5.03
N GLU A 41 17.68 16.66 -5.99
CA GLU A 41 17.92 18.08 -5.79
C GLU A 41 16.59 18.83 -5.74
N PHE A 42 16.38 19.58 -4.66
CA PHE A 42 15.17 20.38 -4.47
C PHE A 42 15.53 21.86 -4.58
N TYR A 43 14.86 22.55 -5.50
CA TYR A 43 14.97 24.00 -5.66
C TYR A 43 13.69 24.65 -5.14
N ILE A 44 13.76 25.23 -3.94
CA ILE A 44 12.59 25.83 -3.26
C ILE A 44 12.69 27.36 -3.36
N PHE A 45 11.69 27.98 -3.98
CA PHE A 45 11.58 29.43 -4.00
C PHE A 45 10.74 29.92 -2.81
N ILE A 46 11.39 30.60 -1.86
CA ILE A 46 10.73 31.11 -0.65
C ILE A 46 10.66 32.65 -0.70
N PRO A 47 9.47 33.26 -0.58
CA PRO A 47 9.35 34.71 -0.52
C PRO A 47 10.12 35.31 0.66
N ASN A 48 10.85 36.39 0.42
CA ASN A 48 11.58 37.12 1.46
C ASN A 48 10.70 37.59 2.63
N SER A 49 9.40 37.80 2.40
CA SER A 49 8.44 38.17 3.44
C SER A 49 8.29 37.11 4.55
N LEU A 50 8.57 35.84 4.26
CA LEU A 50 8.55 34.74 5.24
C LEU A 50 9.81 34.71 6.11
N ARG A 51 10.84 35.50 5.77
CA ARG A 51 12.13 35.56 6.49
C ARG A 51 12.76 34.18 6.68
N ILE A 52 12.65 33.29 5.70
CA ILE A 52 13.37 32.02 5.67
C ILE A 52 14.55 32.20 4.72
N ASN A 53 15.75 32.33 5.27
CA ASN A 53 17.00 32.46 4.52
C ASN A 53 18.17 31.99 5.40
N SER A 54 19.37 31.92 4.84
CA SER A 54 20.55 31.39 5.54
C SER A 54 20.93 32.11 6.84
N GLN A 55 20.42 33.32 7.11
CA GLN A 55 20.67 34.06 8.35
C GLN A 55 19.64 33.74 9.45
N THR A 56 18.43 33.33 9.07
CA THR A 56 17.30 33.11 9.98
C THR A 56 16.87 31.65 10.08
N TYR A 57 17.29 30.83 9.12
CA TYR A 57 17.10 29.39 9.06
C TYR A 57 18.29 28.78 8.31
N SER A 58 19.26 28.32 9.09
CA SER A 58 20.49 27.75 8.55
C SER A 58 20.24 26.45 7.79
N LYS A 59 21.22 26.02 7.00
CA LYS A 59 21.16 24.73 6.31
C LYS A 59 21.04 23.56 7.30
N ASP A 60 21.76 23.63 8.42
CA ASP A 60 21.76 22.56 9.42
C ASP A 60 20.38 22.44 10.08
N GLU A 61 19.75 23.57 10.42
CA GLU A 61 18.37 23.58 10.93
C GLU A 61 17.38 23.05 9.90
N PHE A 62 17.54 23.41 8.61
CA PHE A 62 16.72 22.87 7.52
C PHE A 62 16.78 21.34 7.46
N TYR A 63 17.98 20.76 7.44
CA TYR A 63 18.14 19.31 7.35
C TYR A 63 17.71 18.57 8.63
N GLN A 64 17.86 19.18 9.80
CA GLN A 64 17.39 18.60 11.06
C GLN A 64 15.86 18.59 11.18
N ALA A 65 15.19 19.56 10.57
CA ALA A 65 13.73 19.62 10.55
C ALA A 65 13.08 18.66 9.53
N GLN A 66 13.87 18.11 8.60
CA GLN A 66 13.37 17.18 7.59
C GLN A 66 13.16 15.78 8.21
N THR A 67 12.00 15.18 7.92
CA THR A 67 11.76 13.76 8.20
C THR A 67 11.72 12.98 6.90
N SER A 68 12.67 12.06 6.71
CA SER A 68 12.72 11.18 5.55
C SER A 68 12.04 9.85 5.86
N LEU A 69 10.91 9.59 5.21
CA LEU A 69 10.16 8.33 5.35
C LEU A 69 10.24 7.55 4.05
N ILE A 70 10.77 6.33 4.12
CA ILE A 70 10.78 5.39 3.01
C ILE A 70 9.65 4.38 3.24
N ARG A 71 8.83 4.16 2.21
CA ARG A 71 7.79 3.12 2.22
C ARG A 71 7.79 2.38 0.90
N PHE A 72 7.52 1.08 0.96
CA PHE A 72 7.22 0.32 -0.25
C PHE A 72 5.84 0.72 -0.79
N LYS A 73 5.73 0.82 -2.11
CA LYS A 73 4.44 0.95 -2.78
C LYS A 73 3.70 -0.38 -2.64
N THR A 74 2.46 -0.34 -2.16
CA THR A 74 1.62 -1.54 -2.11
C THR A 74 1.41 -2.03 -3.54
N PRO A 75 1.72 -3.31 -3.84
CA PRO A 75 1.53 -3.84 -5.17
C PRO A 75 0.05 -3.85 -5.54
N GLU A 76 -0.21 -3.72 -6.85
CA GLU A 76 -1.55 -3.75 -7.38
C GLU A 76 -1.98 -5.20 -7.65
N ILE A 77 -2.69 -5.80 -6.70
CA ILE A 77 -3.20 -7.17 -6.82
C ILE A 77 -4.71 -7.15 -6.65
N SER A 78 -5.44 -7.74 -7.60
CA SER A 78 -6.90 -7.86 -7.54
C SER A 78 -7.33 -8.94 -6.55
N PHE A 79 -8.60 -8.95 -6.12
CA PHE A 79 -9.12 -10.04 -5.29
C PHE A 79 -9.03 -11.41 -5.96
N GLN A 80 -9.22 -11.47 -7.28
CA GLN A 80 -9.07 -12.70 -8.05
C GLN A 80 -7.60 -13.18 -8.07
N ASP A 81 -6.66 -12.25 -8.22
CA ASP A 81 -5.22 -12.59 -8.25
C ASP A 81 -4.69 -12.99 -6.86
N LEU A 82 -5.31 -12.52 -5.77
CA LEU A 82 -5.00 -13.00 -4.41
C LEU A 82 -5.34 -14.49 -4.23
N LEU A 83 -6.42 -14.95 -4.88
CA LEU A 83 -6.90 -16.33 -4.78
C LEU A 83 -6.19 -17.29 -5.76
N LYS A 84 -5.47 -16.75 -6.74
CA LYS A 84 -4.90 -17.53 -7.85
C LYS A 84 -3.69 -18.33 -7.37
N PRO A 85 -3.73 -19.68 -7.35
CA PRO A 85 -2.62 -20.49 -6.81
C PRO A 85 -1.31 -20.33 -7.57
N THR A 86 -1.36 -19.93 -8.84
CA THR A 86 -0.18 -19.69 -9.68
C THR A 86 0.47 -18.33 -9.43
N ASN A 87 -0.13 -17.47 -8.60
CA ASN A 87 0.40 -16.14 -8.31
C ASN A 87 1.31 -16.19 -7.08
N SER A 88 2.62 -16.34 -7.31
CA SER A 88 3.65 -16.33 -6.25
C SER A 88 3.79 -14.98 -5.54
N PHE A 89 3.19 -13.91 -6.06
CA PHE A 89 3.14 -12.61 -5.39
C PHE A 89 1.93 -12.44 -4.47
N SER A 90 1.00 -13.39 -4.46
CA SER A 90 -0.13 -13.35 -3.54
C SER A 90 0.33 -13.63 -2.10
N PRO A 91 0.11 -12.70 -1.15
CA PRO A 91 0.42 -12.97 0.25
C PRO A 91 -0.38 -14.14 0.82
N LEU A 92 -1.60 -14.41 0.33
CA LEU A 92 -2.39 -15.56 0.80
C LEU A 92 -1.76 -16.90 0.40
N ILE A 93 -1.21 -16.98 -0.83
CA ILE A 93 -0.54 -18.18 -1.31
C ILE A 93 0.76 -18.39 -0.53
N LYS A 94 1.56 -17.33 -0.35
CA LYS A 94 2.78 -17.39 0.46
C LYS A 94 2.50 -17.77 1.92
N LEU A 95 1.47 -17.20 2.54
CA LEU A 95 1.08 -17.57 3.90
C LEU A 95 0.69 -19.05 3.98
N GLN A 96 -0.02 -19.58 2.97
CA GLN A 96 -0.32 -21.00 2.90
C GLN A 96 0.95 -21.86 2.78
N GLU A 97 1.91 -21.47 1.93
CA GLU A 97 3.20 -22.16 1.80
C GLU A 97 4.01 -22.15 3.11
N LEU A 98 4.06 -20.98 3.78
CA LEU A 98 4.69 -20.83 5.09
C LEU A 98 4.01 -21.72 6.14
N GLY A 99 2.68 -21.86 6.08
CA GLY A 99 1.90 -22.73 6.94
C GLY A 99 2.16 -24.23 6.71
N VAL A 100 2.46 -24.66 5.48
CA VAL A 100 2.80 -26.06 5.16
C VAL A 100 4.24 -26.39 5.57
N SER A 101 5.15 -25.41 5.51
CA SER A 101 6.57 -25.54 5.88
C SER A 101 6.82 -25.66 7.41
N LEU A 102 5.78 -25.71 8.24
CA LEU A 102 5.80 -25.58 9.72
C LEU A 102 6.45 -26.76 10.50
N SER A 103 7.29 -27.56 9.86
CA SER A 103 8.13 -28.56 10.56
C SER A 103 9.39 -27.96 11.21
N THR A 104 9.70 -26.69 10.96
CA THR A 104 10.85 -25.97 11.54
C THR A 104 10.45 -24.55 11.96
N ALA A 105 11.21 -23.95 12.87
CA ALA A 105 10.96 -22.62 13.44
C ALA A 105 10.74 -21.55 12.35
N VAL A 106 9.48 -21.32 11.98
CA VAL A 106 9.11 -20.30 11.00
C VAL A 106 9.36 -18.94 11.62
N ASP A 107 9.96 -18.06 10.82
CA ASP A 107 10.20 -16.67 11.19
C ASP A 107 8.86 -15.92 11.34
N SER A 108 8.52 -15.57 12.58
CA SER A 108 7.33 -14.77 12.91
C SER A 108 7.27 -13.47 12.13
N THR A 109 8.43 -12.88 11.80
CA THR A 109 8.52 -11.63 11.05
C THR A 109 8.11 -11.81 9.59
N ALA A 110 8.38 -12.97 8.98
CA ALA A 110 7.95 -13.25 7.61
C ALA A 110 6.42 -13.37 7.51
N VAL A 111 5.80 -14.07 8.46
CA VAL A 111 4.34 -14.22 8.52
C VAL A 111 3.66 -12.87 8.79
N GLU A 112 4.17 -12.10 9.76
CA GLU A 112 3.67 -10.75 10.04
C GLU A 112 3.79 -9.83 8.81
N GLY A 113 4.91 -9.91 8.07
CA GLY A 113 5.12 -9.16 6.85
C GLY A 113 4.08 -9.45 5.77
N GLU A 114 3.81 -10.74 5.51
CA GLU A 114 2.81 -11.15 4.51
C GLU A 114 1.37 -10.83 4.96
N LEU A 115 1.05 -10.90 6.25
CA LEU A 115 -0.25 -10.48 6.79
C LEU A 115 -0.47 -8.97 6.63
N LYS A 116 0.53 -8.15 6.95
CA LYS A 116 0.49 -6.70 6.70
C LYS A 116 0.37 -6.39 5.21
N LEU A 117 1.06 -7.14 4.36
CA LEU A 117 0.95 -6.98 2.90
C LEU A 117 -0.46 -7.31 2.43
N PHE A 118 -1.03 -8.42 2.90
CA PHE A 118 -2.42 -8.82 2.61
C PHE A 118 -3.42 -7.74 3.03
N ALA A 119 -3.36 -7.24 4.26
CA ALA A 119 -4.26 -6.19 4.75
C ALA A 119 -4.18 -4.92 3.89
N ASN A 120 -2.97 -4.50 3.53
CA ASN A 120 -2.75 -3.33 2.67
C ASN A 120 -3.30 -3.52 1.25
N ILE A 121 -3.11 -4.69 0.65
CA ILE A 121 -3.65 -5.04 -0.67
C ILE A 121 -5.18 -5.11 -0.61
N PHE A 122 -5.73 -5.75 0.42
CA PHE A 122 -7.18 -5.88 0.58
C PHE A 122 -7.84 -4.50 0.63
N ARG A 123 -7.33 -3.61 1.49
CA ARG A 123 -7.80 -2.22 1.62
C ARG A 123 -7.62 -1.41 0.34
N SER A 124 -6.50 -1.55 -0.36
CA SER A 124 -6.22 -0.79 -1.60
C SER A 124 -7.10 -1.27 -2.76
N SER A 125 -7.25 -2.59 -2.93
CA SER A 125 -8.14 -3.22 -3.92
C SER A 125 -9.59 -2.82 -3.70
N LEU A 126 -10.08 -2.90 -2.45
CA LEU A 126 -11.43 -2.49 -2.09
C LEU A 126 -11.70 -1.03 -2.49
N ARG A 127 -10.83 -0.11 -2.04
CA ARG A 127 -10.97 1.33 -2.35
C ARG A 127 -10.96 1.59 -3.85
N ARG A 128 -10.10 0.90 -4.60
CA ARG A 128 -10.01 1.04 -6.06
C ARG A 128 -11.29 0.58 -6.76
N GLN A 129 -11.92 -0.49 -6.28
CA GLN A 129 -13.16 -1.01 -6.87
C GLN A 129 -14.38 -0.17 -6.45
N VAL A 130 -14.43 0.32 -5.20
CA VAL A 130 -15.54 1.12 -4.67
C VAL A 130 -15.57 2.53 -5.25
N TYR A 131 -14.42 3.19 -5.41
CA TYR A 131 -14.35 4.58 -5.90
C TYR A 131 -15.10 4.85 -7.22
N PRO A 132 -14.89 4.08 -8.31
CA PRO A 132 -15.62 4.30 -9.56
C PRO A 132 -17.13 4.02 -9.43
N ILE A 133 -17.54 3.08 -8.56
CA ILE A 133 -18.96 2.82 -8.26
C ILE A 133 -19.58 4.04 -7.58
N MET A 134 -18.92 4.60 -6.56
CA MET A 134 -19.38 5.81 -5.87
C MET A 134 -19.50 6.99 -6.84
N LEU A 135 -18.48 7.23 -7.66
CA LEU A 135 -18.48 8.33 -8.64
C LEU A 135 -19.62 8.18 -9.66
N ARG A 136 -19.92 6.96 -10.11
CA ARG A 136 -21.06 6.69 -10.99
C ARG A 136 -22.39 6.93 -10.30
N LEU A 137 -22.54 6.50 -9.04
CA LEU A 137 -23.75 6.72 -8.26
C LEU A 137 -24.05 8.20 -8.02
N GLU A 138 -23.02 9.01 -7.75
CA GLU A 138 -23.17 10.47 -7.59
C GLU A 138 -23.70 11.16 -8.86
N ASN A 139 -23.41 10.60 -10.03
CA ASN A 139 -23.80 11.13 -11.33
C ASN A 139 -24.94 10.32 -12.01
N ALA A 140 -25.61 9.43 -11.27
CA ALA A 140 -26.55 8.47 -11.83
C ALA A 140 -27.91 9.11 -12.14
N ASN A 141 -28.25 9.15 -13.45
CA ASN A 141 -29.48 9.76 -13.96
C ASN A 141 -30.43 8.75 -14.63
N SER A 142 -30.11 7.46 -14.59
CA SER A 142 -30.90 6.40 -15.22
C SER A 142 -30.98 5.13 -14.37
N ASP A 143 -32.11 4.43 -14.45
CA ASP A 143 -32.31 3.12 -13.80
C ASP A 143 -31.25 2.10 -14.24
N GLU A 144 -30.80 2.18 -15.49
CA GLU A 144 -29.71 1.35 -16.02
C GLU A 144 -28.41 1.55 -15.22
N THR A 145 -28.03 2.80 -14.91
CA THR A 145 -26.83 3.12 -14.11
C THR A 145 -26.93 2.52 -12.70
N TYR A 146 -28.10 2.63 -12.06
CA TYR A 146 -28.33 2.04 -10.74
C TYR A 146 -28.23 0.52 -10.75
N MET A 147 -28.79 -0.13 -11.78
CA MET A 147 -28.73 -1.59 -11.93
C MET A 147 -27.30 -2.08 -12.18
N THR A 148 -26.51 -1.37 -12.99
CA THR A 148 -25.09 -1.68 -13.18
C THR A 148 -24.31 -1.56 -11.87
N CYS A 149 -24.46 -0.45 -11.14
CA CYS A 149 -23.76 -0.25 -9.87
C CYS A 149 -24.16 -1.31 -8.83
N LYS A 150 -25.45 -1.68 -8.78
CA LYS A 150 -25.93 -2.76 -7.90
C LYS A 150 -25.24 -4.08 -8.21
N LYS A 151 -25.16 -4.46 -9.49
CA LYS A 151 -24.49 -5.69 -9.92
C LYS A 151 -23.01 -5.69 -9.56
N GLU A 152 -22.31 -4.58 -9.78
CA GLU A 152 -20.88 -4.44 -9.41
C GLU A 152 -20.66 -4.56 -7.90
N ILE A 153 -21.57 -4.02 -7.08
CA ILE A 153 -21.53 -4.17 -5.62
C ILE A 153 -21.74 -5.63 -5.20
N GLU A 154 -22.70 -6.34 -5.81
CA GLU A 154 -22.93 -7.77 -5.56
C GLU A 154 -21.71 -8.62 -5.95
N GLU A 155 -21.10 -8.34 -7.11
CA GLU A 155 -19.86 -8.99 -7.55
C GLU A 155 -18.68 -8.69 -6.60
N LEU A 156 -18.58 -7.46 -6.10
CA LEU A 156 -17.56 -7.05 -5.14
C LEU A 156 -17.70 -7.80 -3.80
N PHE A 157 -18.91 -7.91 -3.26
CA PHE A 157 -19.17 -8.70 -2.06
C PHE A 157 -18.79 -10.16 -2.24
N ALA A 158 -19.18 -10.78 -3.36
CA ALA A 158 -18.82 -12.17 -3.65
C ALA A 158 -17.29 -12.38 -3.72
N GLN A 159 -16.55 -11.43 -4.30
CA GLN A 159 -15.09 -11.48 -4.32
C GLN A 159 -14.47 -11.31 -2.93
N MET A 160 -14.99 -10.39 -2.12
CA MET A 160 -14.53 -10.17 -0.74
C MET A 160 -14.75 -11.42 0.10
N ASP A 161 -15.94 -12.02 0.03
CA ASP A 161 -16.28 -13.25 0.76
C ASP A 161 -15.35 -14.39 0.40
N ALA A 162 -15.04 -14.57 -0.89
CA ALA A 162 -14.11 -15.60 -1.34
C ALA A 162 -12.69 -15.39 -0.78
N VAL A 163 -12.21 -14.14 -0.76
CA VAL A 163 -10.90 -13.79 -0.19
C VAL A 163 -10.87 -13.98 1.32
N LEU A 164 -11.92 -13.58 2.03
CA LEU A 164 -12.01 -13.73 3.49
C LEU A 164 -12.14 -15.21 3.89
N LEU A 165 -12.91 -16.00 3.16
CA LEU A 165 -12.97 -17.45 3.37
C LEU A 165 -11.58 -18.07 3.23
N LYS A 166 -10.84 -17.70 2.19
CA LYS A 166 -9.48 -18.20 1.98
C LYS A 166 -8.52 -17.77 3.09
N TYR A 167 -8.65 -16.53 3.58
CA TYR A 167 -7.89 -16.05 4.73
C TYR A 167 -8.19 -16.86 5.99
N GLU A 168 -9.46 -17.15 6.29
CA GLU A 168 -9.85 -17.96 7.45
C GLU A 168 -9.33 -19.41 7.34
N GLU A 169 -9.33 -20.01 6.15
CA GLU A 169 -8.68 -21.32 5.92
C GLU A 169 -7.19 -21.29 6.29
N VAL A 170 -6.47 -20.24 5.86
CA VAL A 170 -5.03 -20.08 6.14
C VAL A 170 -4.82 -19.83 7.63
N LYS A 171 -5.59 -18.94 8.25
CA LYS A 171 -5.54 -18.66 9.70
C LYS A 171 -5.76 -19.93 10.51
N ALA A 172 -6.78 -20.73 10.15
CA ALA A 172 -7.06 -22.00 10.82
C ALA A 172 -5.88 -22.98 10.74
N GLN A 173 -5.19 -23.05 9.59
CA GLN A 173 -3.98 -23.88 9.45
C GLN A 173 -2.88 -23.46 10.44
N PHE A 174 -2.61 -22.15 10.58
CA PHE A 174 -1.62 -21.66 11.54
C PHE A 174 -2.00 -21.96 13.00
N LEU A 175 -3.28 -21.82 13.36
CA LEU A 175 -3.76 -22.05 14.72
C LEU A 175 -3.73 -23.52 15.16
N THR A 176 -3.58 -24.47 14.23
CA THR A 176 -3.34 -25.89 14.59
C THR A 176 -1.99 -26.10 15.28
N TYR A 177 -1.05 -25.16 15.16
CA TYR A 177 0.29 -25.28 15.72
C TYR A 177 0.44 -24.50 17.04
N PRO A 178 0.83 -25.15 18.16
CA PRO A 178 0.87 -24.54 19.50
C PRO A 178 1.72 -23.27 19.63
N HIS A 179 2.79 -23.13 18.83
CA HIS A 179 3.68 -21.97 18.88
C HIS A 179 3.04 -20.70 18.29
N TRP A 180 2.01 -20.81 17.45
CA TRP A 180 1.26 -19.68 16.91
C TRP A 180 0.04 -19.30 17.76
N GLN A 181 -0.41 -20.16 18.67
CA GLN A 181 -1.53 -19.84 19.57
C GLN A 181 -1.22 -18.62 20.44
N ASN A 182 0.04 -18.46 20.87
CA ASN A 182 0.49 -17.28 21.62
C ASN A 182 0.75 -16.05 20.72
N SER A 183 0.72 -16.24 19.40
CA SER A 183 0.95 -15.20 18.38
C SER A 183 -0.33 -14.87 17.62
N GLN A 184 -1.50 -15.19 18.19
CA GLN A 184 -2.81 -14.90 17.59
C GLN A 184 -3.02 -13.41 17.31
N TYR A 185 -2.40 -12.53 18.11
CA TYR A 185 -2.40 -11.08 17.90
C TYR A 185 -1.85 -10.66 16.52
N ILE A 186 -1.01 -11.47 15.88
CA ILE A 186 -0.47 -11.17 14.54
C ILE A 186 -1.60 -11.21 13.49
N PHE A 187 -2.67 -11.95 13.74
CA PHE A 187 -3.84 -12.01 12.84
C PHE A 187 -4.85 -10.87 13.08
N GLU A 188 -4.71 -10.09 14.16
CA GLU A 188 -5.55 -8.91 14.44
C GLU A 188 -5.25 -7.74 13.49
N TYR A 189 -4.17 -7.78 12.70
CA TYR A 189 -3.90 -6.76 11.67
C TYR A 189 -4.92 -6.74 10.52
N VAL A 190 -5.74 -7.79 10.41
CA VAL A 190 -6.72 -8.00 9.34
C VAL A 190 -8.16 -7.89 9.84
N GLU A 191 -8.38 -8.02 11.16
CA GLU A 191 -9.70 -7.85 11.82
C GLU A 191 -10.08 -6.37 11.97
#